data_AF-A0A9W4PAK3-F1
#
_entry.id   AF-A0A9W4PAK3-F1
#
_cell.length_a   1.000
_cell.length_b   1.000
_cell.length_c   1.000
_cell.angle_alpha   90.00
_cell.angle_beta   90.00
_cell.angle_gamma   90.00
#
_symmetry.space_group_name_H-M   'P 1'
#
loop_
_entity.id
_entity.type
_entity.pdbx_description
1 polymer ?
#
loop_
_entity_poly.entity_id
_entity_poly.type
_entity_poly.pdbx_seq_one_letter_code
_entity_poly.pdbx_strand_id
1 'polypeptide(L)' 'MKYKNITIAGSGVLGSQIAFQAAFKGFNVSVYDINDEALERAKDRITNLKPY' A
#
# COMPACT_ATOMS: atom_id res chain seq x y z
N MET A 1 5.23 6.75 -20.09
CA MET A 1 6.00 6.89 -18.84
C MET A 1 6.14 5.52 -18.20
N LYS A 2 7.37 5.07 -17.89
CA LYS A 2 7.65 3.73 -17.35
C LYS A 2 7.85 3.85 -15.83
N TYR A 3 6.76 3.94 -15.07
CA TYR A 3 6.83 3.95 -13.61
C TYR A 3 7.23 2.56 -13.13
N LYS A 4 8.42 2.43 -12.52
CA LYS A 4 8.93 1.15 -12.04
C LYS A 4 8.58 0.89 -10.57
N ASN A 5 8.69 1.91 -9.73
CA ASN A 5 8.49 1.82 -8.29
C ASN A 5 7.60 2.97 -7.81
N ILE A 6 6.57 2.66 -7.03
CA ILE A 6 5.66 3.62 -6.40
C ILE A 6 5.89 3.54 -4.90
N THR A 7 6.28 4.67 -4.29
CA THR A 7 6.39 4.79 -2.83
C THR A 7 5.23 5.59 -2.29
N ILE A 8 4.56 5.06 -1.28
CA ILE A 8 3.41 5.69 -0.62
C ILE A 8 3.83 6.02 0.80
N ALA A 9 3.99 7.30 1.09
CA ALA A 9 4.26 7.80 2.43
C ALA A 9 2.92 8.05 3.14
N GLY A 10 2.61 7.19 4.11
CA GLY A 10 1.35 7.16 4.84
C GLY A 10 0.52 5.92 4.49
N SER A 11 0.27 5.11 5.50
CA SER A 11 -0.40 3.80 5.40
C SER A 11 -1.81 3.81 6.02
N GLY A 12 -2.38 5.01 6.13
CA GLY A 12 -3.77 5.25 6.52
C GLY A 12 -4.80 4.63 5.56
N VAL A 13 -6.07 5.00 5.72
CA VAL A 13 -7.18 4.43 4.93
C VAL A 13 -6.96 4.63 3.42
N LEU A 14 -6.70 5.88 2.99
CA LEU A 14 -6.46 6.19 1.58
C LEU A 14 -5.13 5.60 1.07
N GLY A 15 -4.06 5.70 1.86
CA GLY A 15 -2.75 5.17 1.48
C GLY A 15 -2.78 3.66 1.21
N SER A 16 -3.49 2.91 2.05
CA SER A 16 -3.70 1.46 1.88
C SER A 16 -4.48 1.14 0.59
N GLN A 17 -5.51 1.91 0.27
CA GLN A 17 -6.29 1.72 -0.97
C GLN A 17 -5.47 2.04 -2.22
N ILE A 18 -4.71 3.12 -2.21
CA ILE A 18 -3.81 3.49 -3.32
C ILE A 18 -2.73 2.41 -3.49
N ALA A 19 -2.17 1.91 -2.39
CA ALA A 19 -1.17 0.84 -2.42
C ALA A 19 -1.73 -0.43 -3.04
N PHE A 20 -2.94 -0.83 -2.61
CA PHE A 20 -3.63 -1.98 -3.16
C PHE A 20 -3.89 -1.84 -4.66
N GLN A 21 -4.43 -0.69 -5.11
CA GLN A 21 -4.72 -0.47 -6.53
C GLN A 21 -3.46 -0.41 -7.39
N ALA A 22 -2.40 0.26 -6.91
CA ALA A 22 -1.12 0.31 -7.61
C ALA A 22 -0.49 -1.09 -7.72
N ALA A 23 -0.51 -1.89 -6.65
CA ALA A 23 -0.02 -3.25 -6.67
C ALA A 23 -0.87 -4.15 -7.58
N PHE A 24 -2.21 -3.99 -7.54
CA PHE A 24 -3.15 -4.74 -8.38
C PHE A 24 -2.95 -4.47 -9.88
N LYS A 25 -2.51 -3.26 -10.25
CA LYS A 25 -2.16 -2.90 -11.63
C LYS A 25 -0.75 -3.35 -12.05
N GLY A 26 -0.03 -4.08 -11.19
CA GLY A 26 1.29 -4.66 -11.50
C GLY A 26 2.47 -3.72 -11.29
N PHE A 27 2.29 -2.61 -10.56
CA PHE A 27 3.41 -1.74 -10.18
C PHE A 27 4.12 -2.30 -8.93
N ASN A 28 5.44 -2.09 -8.83
CA ASN A 28 6.17 -2.37 -7.60
C ASN A 28 5.86 -1.27 -6.57
N VAL A 29 5.24 -1.63 -5.46
CA VAL A 29 4.77 -0.66 -4.44
C VAL A 29 5.52 -0.84 -3.14
N SER A 30 5.95 0.27 -2.54
CA SER A 30 6.51 0.32 -1.19
C SER A 30 5.69 1.29 -0.35
N VAL A 31 5.29 0.88 0.85
CA VAL A 31 4.54 1.72 1.79
C VAL A 31 5.46 2.08 2.96
N TYR A 32 5.48 3.35 3.31
CA TYR A 32 6.25 3.89 4.43
C TYR A 32 5.31 4.58 5.41
N ASP A 33 5.54 4.39 6.70
CA ASP A 33 4.82 5.11 7.76
C ASP A 33 5.79 5.43 8.92
N ILE A 34 5.34 6.21 9.88
CA ILE A 34 6.17 6.77 10.96
C ILE A 34 6.65 5.68 11.93
N ASN A 35 5.88 4.60 12.08
CA ASN A 35 6.17 3.53 13.02
C ASN A 35 5.74 2.15 12.51
N ASP A 36 6.32 1.10 13.09
CA ASP A 36 6.04 -0.29 12.73
C ASP A 36 4.57 -0.67 12.97
N GLU A 37 3.95 -0.09 13.99
CA GLU A 37 2.56 -0.35 14.33
C GLU A 37 1.59 0.14 13.23
N ALA A 38 1.87 1.28 12.60
CA ALA A 38 1.12 1.75 11.44
C ALA A 38 1.33 0.84 10.23
N LEU A 39 2.56 0.34 10.01
CA LEU A 39 2.85 -0.61 8.95
C LEU A 39 2.10 -1.94 9.15
N GLU A 40 2.00 -2.46 10.37
CA GLU A 40 1.20 -3.65 10.67
C GLU A 40 -0.29 -3.41 10.36
N ARG A 41 -0.87 -2.29 10.82
CA ARG A 41 -2.25 -1.92 10.48
C ARG A 41 -2.48 -1.79 8.98
N ALA A 42 -1.48 -1.34 8.23
CA ALA A 42 -1.55 -1.24 6.78
C ALA A 42 -1.58 -2.62 6.11
N LYS A 43 -0.76 -3.56 6.58
CA LYS A 43 -0.76 -4.95 6.09
C LYS A 43 -2.13 -5.59 6.30
N ASP A 44 -2.72 -5.41 7.47
CA ASP A 44 -4.07 -5.93 7.78
C ASP A 44 -5.12 -5.33 6.84
N ARG A 45 -5.09 -4.00 6.65
CA ARG A 45 -6.01 -3.32 5.72
C ARG A 45 -5.87 -3.81 4.29
N ILE A 46 -4.63 -3.92 3.79
CA ILE A 46 -4.36 -4.38 2.42
C ILE A 46 -4.81 -5.84 2.25
N THR A 47 -4.61 -6.67 3.27
CA THR A 47 -5.06 -8.07 3.26
C THR A 47 -6.59 -8.15 3.23
N ASN A 48 -7.28 -7.33 4.01
CA ASN A 48 -8.75 -7.24 4.01
C ASN A 48 -9.33 -6.64 2.71
N LEU A 49 -8.53 -5.90 1.94
CA LEU A 49 -8.93 -5.34 0.64
C LEU A 49 -8.79 -6.34 -0.52
N LYS A 50 -8.13 -7.49 -0.32
CA LYS A 50 -8.08 -8.54 -1.35
C LYS A 50 -9.47 -9.19 -1.50
N PRO A 51 -10.09 -9.12 -2.69
CA PRO A 51 -11.25 -9.96 -2.98
C PRO A 51 -10.78 -11.43 -3.04
N TYR A 52 -11.63 -12.33 -2.53
CA TYR A 52 -11.42 -13.78 -2.41
C TYR A 52 -10.83 -14.44 -3.67
#